data_AF-A0A099PDX7-F1
#
_entry.id   AF-A0A099PDX7-F1
#
_cell.length_a   1.000
_cell.length_b   1.000
_cell.length_c   1.000
_cell.angle_alpha   90.00
_cell.angle_beta   90.00
_cell.angle_gamma   90.00
#
_symmetry.space_group_name_H-M   'P 1'
#
loop_
_entity.id
_entity.type
_entity.pdbx_description
1 polymer ?
#
loop_
_entity_poly.entity_id
_entity_poly.type
_entity_poly.pdbx_seq_one_letter_code
_entity_poly.pdbx_strand_id
1 'polypeptide(L)'
;MKDNPFAFTPDQEKMACFHALASRTLQTPASRYYEDVQQYLAGQLDRDYWNNLGLQGLADFVMRLDQGDNTTQLRKRLTQLPEPLLLMLAHLLEHTQPDHALQQQLTDHLLQLLQRLDTAPELIAALIRSISAGNDMAGRDQALDAVLASPFALEAEVIVALATRCHTSLNQPQRLQLFLEQLAAGKAGQLGFNRILSDLMFLADLRPRILEAFRDPQRSDTLSQAIGEMLGSGFSTQVNAH
;
A
#
# COMPACT_ATOMS: atom_id res chain seq x y z
N MET A 1 11.53 -29.31 20.89
CA MET A 1 11.81 -27.95 21.38
C MET A 1 10.64 -27.08 20.97
N LYS A 2 10.09 -26.28 21.89
CA LYS A 2 8.86 -25.50 21.66
C LYS A 2 9.18 -24.31 20.75
N ASP A 3 8.51 -24.25 19.61
CA ASP A 3 8.55 -23.10 18.71
C ASP A 3 7.95 -21.87 19.41
N ASN A 4 8.70 -20.79 19.41
CA ASN A 4 8.26 -19.49 19.88
C ASN A 4 7.33 -18.88 18.81
N PRO A 5 6.02 -18.67 19.08
CA PRO A 5 5.09 -18.08 18.12
C PRO A 5 5.35 -16.60 17.81
N PHE A 6 6.39 -16.01 18.42
CA PHE A 6 6.86 -14.64 18.19
C PHE A 6 8.26 -14.58 17.57
N ALA A 7 8.74 -15.65 16.93
CA ALA A 7 9.94 -15.61 16.11
C ALA A 7 9.67 -14.77 14.85
N PHE A 8 9.75 -13.45 14.99
CA PHE A 8 9.69 -12.48 13.91
C PHE A 8 10.94 -12.65 13.03
N THR A 9 10.88 -13.60 12.11
CA THR A 9 11.82 -13.62 10.98
C THR A 9 11.39 -12.45 10.09
N PRO A 10 12.29 -11.50 9.76
CA PRO A 10 11.92 -10.44 8.86
C PRO A 10 11.42 -11.06 7.55
N ASP A 11 10.34 -10.50 7.02
CA ASP A 11 9.83 -10.90 5.71
C ASP A 11 10.97 -10.93 4.69
N GLN A 12 11.01 -11.93 3.81
CA GLN A 12 12.12 -12.14 2.86
C GLN A 12 12.35 -10.89 2.00
N GLU A 13 11.29 -10.15 1.71
CA GLU A 13 11.31 -8.86 1.02
C GLU A 13 12.12 -7.81 1.81
N LYS A 14 11.89 -7.68 3.12
CA LYS A 14 12.62 -6.75 3.98
C LYS A 14 14.09 -7.09 4.07
N MET A 15 14.42 -8.38 4.14
CA MET A 15 15.82 -8.83 4.11
C MET A 15 16.48 -8.50 2.78
N ALA A 16 15.81 -8.76 1.65
CA ALA A 16 16.34 -8.46 0.33
C ALA A 16 16.56 -6.95 0.13
N CYS A 17 15.58 -6.13 0.52
CA CYS A 17 15.69 -4.67 0.54
C CYS A 17 16.83 -4.20 1.44
N PHE A 18 16.97 -4.77 2.64
CA PHE A 18 18.05 -4.42 3.55
C PHE A 18 19.42 -4.73 2.96
N HIS A 19 19.61 -5.92 2.39
CA HIS A 19 20.87 -6.29 1.74
C HIS A 19 21.18 -5.40 0.52
N ALA A 20 20.18 -5.12 -0.31
CA ALA A 20 20.32 -4.25 -1.47
C ALA A 20 20.69 -2.81 -1.05
N LEU A 21 19.97 -2.26 -0.06
CA LEU A 21 20.24 -0.93 0.48
C LEU A 21 21.63 -0.85 1.14
N ALA A 22 22.02 -1.87 1.90
CA ALA A 22 23.34 -1.95 2.52
C ALA A 22 24.44 -1.97 1.45
N SER A 23 24.30 -2.79 0.41
CA SER A 23 25.28 -2.84 -0.69
C SER A 23 25.41 -1.49 -1.41
N ARG A 24 24.27 -0.84 -1.71
CA ARG A 24 24.25 0.49 -2.35
C ARG A 24 24.92 1.54 -1.46
N THR A 25 24.57 1.56 -0.17
CA THR A 25 25.10 2.54 0.79
C THR A 25 26.60 2.38 1.00
N LEU A 26 27.08 1.13 1.09
CA LEU A 26 28.50 0.80 1.23
C LEU A 26 29.28 0.86 -0.09
N GLN A 27 28.62 1.23 -1.19
CA GLN A 27 29.19 1.28 -2.55
C GLN A 27 29.83 -0.06 -2.97
N THR A 28 29.29 -1.17 -2.49
CA THR A 28 29.71 -2.51 -2.93
C THR A 28 28.89 -2.95 -4.15
N PRO A 29 29.40 -3.93 -4.92
CA PRO A 29 28.66 -4.50 -6.03
C PRO A 29 27.29 -5.03 -5.59
N ALA A 30 26.29 -4.89 -6.47
CA ALA A 30 24.99 -5.55 -6.31
C ALA A 30 25.16 -7.08 -6.36
N SER A 31 24.11 -7.82 -6.02
CA SER A 31 24.14 -9.28 -6.17
C SER A 31 24.29 -9.67 -7.65
N ARG A 32 24.74 -10.92 -7.87
CA ARG A 32 24.82 -11.52 -9.21
C ARG A 32 23.49 -11.58 -9.97
N TYR A 33 22.36 -11.38 -9.28
CA TYR A 33 21.01 -11.45 -9.87
C TYR A 33 20.53 -10.11 -10.43
N TYR A 34 21.27 -9.02 -10.17
CA TYR A 34 20.89 -7.67 -10.57
C TYR A 34 20.90 -7.49 -12.10
N GLU A 35 21.91 -8.04 -12.77
CA GLU A 35 22.09 -7.87 -14.21
C GLU A 35 20.91 -8.46 -15.02
N ASP A 36 20.47 -9.68 -14.70
CA ASP A 36 19.31 -10.31 -15.34
C ASP A 36 18.04 -9.45 -15.23
N VAL A 37 17.82 -8.80 -14.09
CA VAL A 37 16.68 -7.90 -13.90
C VAL A 37 16.81 -6.65 -14.76
N GLN A 38 18.00 -6.06 -14.84
CA GLN A 38 18.25 -4.92 -15.73
C GLN A 38 18.01 -5.29 -17.19
N GLN A 39 18.53 -6.43 -17.65
CA GLN A 39 18.37 -6.91 -19.02
C GLN A 39 16.88 -7.18 -19.33
N TYR A 40 16.16 -7.83 -18.41
CA TYR A 40 14.72 -8.05 -18.56
C TYR A 40 13.93 -6.74 -18.67
N LEU A 41 14.13 -5.79 -17.74
CA LEU A 41 13.42 -4.51 -17.74
C LEU A 41 13.86 -3.59 -18.89
N ALA A 42 15.09 -3.74 -19.40
CA ALA A 42 15.54 -3.11 -20.64
C ALA A 42 14.94 -3.76 -21.90
N GLY A 43 14.29 -4.91 -21.77
CA GLY A 43 13.68 -5.63 -22.88
C GLY A 43 14.62 -6.47 -23.71
N GLN A 44 15.78 -6.82 -23.15
CA GLN A 44 16.82 -7.64 -23.79
C GLN A 44 16.57 -9.14 -23.58
N LEU A 45 15.68 -9.50 -22.65
CA LEU A 45 15.25 -10.87 -22.38
C LEU A 45 13.78 -11.08 -22.79
N ASP A 46 13.42 -12.33 -23.04
CA ASP A 46 12.05 -12.73 -23.39
C ASP A 46 11.06 -12.36 -22.29
N ARG A 47 9.81 -12.08 -22.69
CA ARG A 47 8.74 -11.70 -21.76
C ARG A 47 8.50 -12.74 -20.68
N ASP A 48 8.64 -14.04 -20.99
CA ASP A 48 8.41 -15.14 -20.05
C ASP A 48 9.59 -15.39 -19.10
N TYR A 49 10.73 -14.70 -19.31
CA TYR A 49 11.93 -14.83 -18.48
C TYR A 49 11.70 -14.34 -17.05
N TRP A 50 10.64 -13.56 -16.79
CA TRP A 50 10.33 -13.03 -15.46
C TRP A 50 10.32 -14.11 -14.35
N ASN A 51 9.94 -15.34 -14.68
CA ASN A 51 9.92 -16.48 -13.75
C ASN A 51 11.31 -16.85 -13.20
N ASN A 52 12.39 -16.43 -13.87
CA ASN A 52 13.77 -16.67 -13.45
C ASN A 52 14.33 -15.53 -12.60
N LEU A 53 13.61 -14.40 -12.47
CA LEU A 53 14.09 -13.25 -11.72
C LEU A 53 13.93 -13.50 -10.22
N GLY A 54 15.06 -13.59 -9.51
CA GLY A 54 15.06 -13.75 -8.06
C GLY A 54 14.76 -12.45 -7.31
N LEU A 55 14.13 -12.58 -6.13
CA LEU A 55 13.77 -11.46 -5.25
C LEU A 55 14.95 -10.52 -4.94
N GLN A 56 16.15 -11.06 -4.70
CA GLN A 56 17.34 -10.25 -4.42
C GLN A 56 17.74 -9.36 -5.60
N GLY A 57 17.63 -9.86 -6.84
CA GLY A 57 17.91 -9.07 -8.04
C GLY A 57 16.91 -7.93 -8.23
N LEU A 58 15.63 -8.20 -7.96
CA LEU A 58 14.58 -7.18 -7.98
C LEU A 58 14.82 -6.12 -6.90
N ALA A 59 15.20 -6.53 -5.68
CA ALA A 59 15.53 -5.61 -4.59
C ALA A 59 16.75 -4.74 -4.93
N ASP A 60 17.82 -5.33 -5.50
CA ASP A 60 18.97 -4.59 -5.98
C ASP A 60 18.59 -3.55 -7.04
N PHE A 61 17.71 -3.93 -7.97
CA PHE A 61 17.21 -3.01 -9.00
C PHE A 61 16.40 -1.86 -8.42
N VAL A 62 15.41 -2.16 -7.58
CA VAL A 62 14.54 -1.17 -6.96
C VAL A 62 15.33 -0.22 -6.03
N MET A 63 16.31 -0.73 -5.29
CA MET A 63 17.18 0.13 -4.47
C MET A 63 18.10 1.01 -5.31
N ARG A 64 18.31 0.74 -6.60
CA ARG A 64 19.20 1.46 -7.52
C ARG A 64 18.44 2.13 -8.66
N LEU A 65 17.18 2.51 -8.45
CA LEU A 65 16.36 3.20 -9.47
C LEU A 65 17.04 4.47 -10.03
N ASP A 66 17.78 5.17 -9.19
CA ASP A 66 18.55 6.38 -9.53
C ASP A 66 19.84 6.12 -10.32
N GLN A 67 20.21 4.86 -10.57
CA GLN A 67 21.43 4.50 -11.29
C GLN A 67 21.13 4.15 -12.75
N GLY A 68 21.90 4.74 -13.67
CA GLY A 68 21.78 4.50 -15.11
C GLY A 68 20.37 4.82 -15.62
N ASP A 69 19.80 3.90 -16.40
CA ASP A 69 18.46 4.05 -16.99
C ASP A 69 17.37 3.30 -16.21
N ASN A 70 17.63 2.82 -14.99
CA ASN A 70 16.73 1.90 -14.27
C ASN A 70 15.30 2.45 -14.14
N THR A 71 15.12 3.68 -13.64
CA THR A 71 13.79 4.32 -13.60
C THR A 71 13.13 4.39 -14.97
N THR A 72 13.88 4.80 -16.00
CA THR A 72 13.35 4.91 -17.36
C THR A 72 12.91 3.56 -17.92
N GLN A 73 13.70 2.50 -17.69
CA GLN A 73 13.36 1.15 -18.14
C GLN A 73 12.13 0.59 -17.43
N LEU A 74 12.07 0.74 -16.09
CA LEU A 74 10.90 0.32 -15.32
C LEU A 74 9.63 1.03 -15.81
N ARG A 75 9.68 2.36 -15.98
CA ARG A 75 8.53 3.15 -16.47
C ARG A 75 8.03 2.66 -17.82
N LYS A 76 8.93 2.39 -18.78
CA LYS A 76 8.57 1.92 -20.12
C LYS A 76 7.93 0.54 -20.12
N ARG A 77 8.30 -0.32 -19.18
CA ARG A 77 7.82 -1.71 -19.10
C ARG A 77 6.65 -1.92 -18.16
N LEU A 78 6.38 -0.98 -17.24
CA LEU A 78 5.45 -1.14 -16.12
C LEU A 78 4.10 -1.76 -16.52
N THR A 79 3.46 -1.21 -17.55
CA THR A 79 2.13 -1.64 -18.03
C THR A 79 2.12 -2.99 -18.77
N GLN A 80 3.30 -3.54 -19.07
CA GLN A 80 3.49 -4.82 -19.77
C GLN A 80 3.96 -5.93 -18.83
N LEU A 81 4.22 -5.61 -17.56
CA LEU A 81 4.67 -6.59 -16.59
C LEU A 81 3.52 -7.55 -16.26
N PRO A 82 3.80 -8.87 -16.15
CA PRO A 82 2.86 -9.80 -15.54
C PRO A 82 2.51 -9.35 -14.12
N GLU A 83 1.24 -9.46 -13.75
CA GLU A 83 0.77 -9.02 -12.42
C GLU A 83 1.56 -9.62 -11.24
N PRO A 84 1.99 -10.90 -11.25
CA PRO A 84 2.84 -11.43 -10.17
C PRO A 84 4.19 -10.70 -10.02
N LEU A 85 4.81 -10.31 -11.15
CA LEU A 85 6.06 -9.54 -11.11
C LEU A 85 5.80 -8.10 -10.67
N LEU A 86 4.70 -7.50 -11.13
CA LEU A 86 4.31 -6.15 -10.70
C LEU A 86 4.04 -6.11 -9.19
N LEU A 87 3.37 -7.13 -8.64
CA LEU A 87 3.12 -7.26 -7.21
C LEU A 87 4.44 -7.29 -6.41
N MET A 88 5.38 -8.16 -6.81
CA MET A 88 6.70 -8.22 -6.16
C MET A 88 7.44 -6.87 -6.22
N LEU A 89 7.43 -6.20 -7.38
CA LEU A 89 8.03 -4.88 -7.51
C LEU A 89 7.34 -3.83 -6.65
N ALA A 90 6.01 -3.87 -6.54
CA ALA A 90 5.26 -2.94 -5.71
C ALA A 90 5.61 -3.06 -4.21
N HIS A 91 5.73 -4.29 -3.69
CA HIS A 91 6.20 -4.53 -2.32
C HIS A 91 7.60 -3.98 -2.07
N LEU A 92 8.52 -4.14 -3.04
CA LEU A 92 9.87 -3.60 -2.92
C LEU A 92 9.89 -2.06 -3.02
N LEU A 93 9.08 -1.49 -3.91
CA LEU A 93 9.00 -0.04 -4.15
C LEU A 93 8.51 0.72 -2.91
N GLU A 94 7.68 0.11 -2.07
CA GLU A 94 7.23 0.66 -0.77
C GLU A 94 8.41 1.04 0.14
N HIS A 95 9.58 0.41 -0.06
CA HIS A 95 10.81 0.67 0.70
C HIS A 95 11.75 1.67 0.03
N THR A 96 11.31 2.37 -1.02
CA THR A 96 12.10 3.35 -1.77
C THR A 96 11.40 4.71 -1.84
N GLN A 97 12.03 5.66 -2.52
CA GLN A 97 11.41 6.93 -2.90
C GLN A 97 11.35 7.00 -4.43
N PRO A 98 10.27 6.50 -5.06
CA PRO A 98 10.05 6.69 -6.49
C PRO A 98 10.09 8.17 -6.85
N ASP A 99 10.73 8.50 -7.98
CA ASP A 99 10.66 9.86 -8.50
C ASP A 99 9.24 10.19 -9.00
N HIS A 100 8.97 11.47 -9.21
CA HIS A 100 7.66 11.93 -9.69
C HIS A 100 7.21 11.21 -10.97
N ALA A 101 8.15 10.91 -11.88
CA ALA A 101 7.83 10.36 -13.18
C ALA A 101 7.44 8.86 -13.10
N LEU A 102 8.07 8.11 -12.20
CA LEU A 102 7.71 6.74 -11.88
C LEU A 102 6.41 6.69 -11.06
N GLN A 103 6.27 7.56 -10.07
CA GLN A 103 5.05 7.63 -9.28
C GLN A 103 3.82 7.93 -10.15
N GLN A 104 3.92 8.88 -11.09
CA GLN A 104 2.85 9.17 -12.03
C GLN A 104 2.50 7.94 -12.88
N GLN A 105 3.49 7.18 -13.37
CA GLN A 105 3.23 5.95 -14.13
C GLN A 105 2.58 4.84 -13.28
N LEU A 106 2.96 4.72 -12.01
CA LEU A 106 2.31 3.82 -11.06
C LEU A 106 0.85 4.22 -10.84
N THR A 107 0.58 5.52 -10.66
CA THR A 107 -0.79 6.04 -10.54
C THR A 107 -1.60 5.76 -11.81
N ASP A 108 -1.08 6.11 -12.99
CA ASP A 108 -1.77 5.87 -14.27
C ASP A 108 -2.11 4.40 -14.47
N HIS A 109 -1.18 3.50 -14.13
CA HIS A 109 -1.39 2.07 -14.25
C HIS A 109 -2.39 1.53 -13.21
N LEU A 110 -2.34 2.02 -11.97
CA LEU A 110 -3.35 1.71 -10.95
C LEU A 110 -4.75 2.07 -11.46
N LEU A 111 -4.92 3.27 -12.05
CA LEU A 111 -6.21 3.70 -12.59
C LEU A 111 -6.75 2.77 -13.69
N GLN A 112 -5.86 2.19 -14.50
CA GLN A 112 -6.24 1.18 -15.49
C GLN A 112 -6.68 -0.14 -14.84
N LEU A 113 -5.95 -0.59 -13.82
CA LEU A 113 -6.27 -1.82 -13.07
C LEU A 113 -7.60 -1.71 -12.33
N LEU A 114 -7.97 -0.53 -11.81
CA LEU A 114 -9.27 -0.30 -11.17
C LEU A 114 -10.46 -0.51 -12.11
N GLN A 115 -10.27 -0.43 -13.44
CA GLN A 115 -11.33 -0.71 -14.42
C GLN A 115 -11.57 -2.23 -14.63
N ARG A 116 -10.68 -3.07 -14.10
CA ARG A 116 -10.70 -4.52 -14.23
C ARG A 116 -11.13 -5.16 -12.91
N LEU A 117 -12.39 -5.61 -12.84
CA LEU A 117 -12.96 -6.22 -11.63
C LEU A 117 -12.29 -7.55 -11.22
N ASP A 118 -11.54 -8.18 -12.14
CA ASP A 118 -10.74 -9.38 -11.91
C ASP A 118 -9.37 -9.10 -11.30
N THR A 119 -8.96 -7.82 -11.18
CA THR A 119 -7.67 -7.48 -10.55
C THR A 119 -7.63 -7.94 -9.10
N ALA A 120 -6.53 -8.57 -8.69
CA ALA A 120 -6.34 -8.96 -7.29
C ALA A 120 -6.27 -7.72 -6.37
N PRO A 121 -7.06 -7.64 -5.28
CA PRO A 121 -7.00 -6.49 -4.38
C PRO A 121 -5.64 -6.32 -3.69
N GLU A 122 -4.89 -7.41 -3.53
CA GLU A 122 -3.51 -7.41 -3.00
C GLU A 122 -2.60 -6.53 -3.87
N LEU A 123 -2.72 -6.61 -5.19
CA LEU A 123 -1.97 -5.77 -6.13
C LEU A 123 -2.35 -4.29 -6.00
N ILE A 124 -3.65 -4.00 -5.87
CA ILE A 124 -4.14 -2.64 -5.64
C ILE A 124 -3.56 -2.07 -4.34
N ALA A 125 -3.61 -2.86 -3.26
CA ALA A 125 -3.05 -2.50 -1.97
C ALA A 125 -1.54 -2.25 -2.06
N ALA A 126 -0.78 -3.14 -2.70
CA ALA A 126 0.66 -2.99 -2.89
C ALA A 126 1.01 -1.70 -3.66
N LEU A 127 0.33 -1.42 -4.77
CA LEU A 127 0.55 -0.20 -5.56
C LEU A 127 0.23 1.07 -4.78
N ILE A 128 -0.82 1.09 -3.96
CA ILE A 128 -1.12 2.21 -3.06
C ILE A 128 0.07 2.47 -2.12
N ARG A 129 0.64 1.42 -1.53
CA ARG A 129 1.81 1.56 -0.64
C ARG A 129 3.03 2.09 -1.39
N SER A 130 3.29 1.60 -2.61
CA SER A 130 4.39 2.09 -3.47
C SER A 130 4.22 3.55 -3.87
N ILE A 131 3.02 3.95 -4.33
CA ILE A 131 2.71 5.34 -4.72
C ILE A 131 2.88 6.28 -3.53
N SER A 132 2.46 5.84 -2.34
CA SER A 132 2.53 6.62 -1.11
C SER A 132 3.95 6.84 -0.58
N ALA A 133 4.91 6.03 -1.03
CA ALA A 133 6.32 6.17 -0.70
C ALA A 133 7.00 7.30 -1.49
N GLY A 134 6.39 7.75 -2.60
CA GLY A 134 6.85 8.89 -3.38
C GLY A 134 6.44 10.24 -2.79
N ASN A 135 6.93 11.32 -3.39
CA ASN A 135 6.75 12.70 -2.90
C ASN A 135 5.66 13.49 -3.65
N ASP A 136 5.06 12.94 -4.72
CA ASP A 136 3.97 13.61 -5.43
C ASP A 136 2.64 13.43 -4.68
N MET A 137 2.27 14.47 -3.93
CA MET A 137 1.03 14.48 -3.14
C MET A 137 -0.21 14.47 -4.04
N ALA A 138 -0.16 15.12 -5.22
CA ALA A 138 -1.30 15.22 -6.11
C ALA A 138 -1.62 13.87 -6.78
N GLY A 139 -0.58 13.17 -7.28
CA GLY A 139 -0.73 11.82 -7.83
C GLY A 139 -1.18 10.80 -6.78
N ARG A 140 -0.74 10.94 -5.52
CA ARG A 140 -1.22 10.09 -4.41
C ARG A 140 -2.70 10.35 -4.09
N ASP A 141 -3.09 11.62 -4.00
CA ASP A 141 -4.48 12.01 -3.73
C ASP A 141 -5.42 11.53 -4.85
N GLN A 142 -5.00 11.67 -6.11
CA GLN A 142 -5.74 11.15 -7.27
C GLN A 142 -5.93 9.63 -7.20
N ALA A 143 -4.87 8.88 -6.85
CA ALA A 143 -4.95 7.44 -6.65
C ALA A 143 -5.96 7.09 -5.54
N LEU A 144 -5.90 7.81 -4.42
CA LEU A 144 -6.80 7.60 -3.29
C LEU A 144 -8.26 7.80 -3.66
N ASP A 145 -8.57 8.92 -4.32
CA ASP A 145 -9.93 9.26 -4.72
C ASP A 145 -10.49 8.23 -5.70
N ALA A 146 -9.68 7.75 -6.64
CA ALA A 146 -10.08 6.71 -7.58
C ALA A 146 -10.32 5.36 -6.90
N VAL A 147 -9.47 4.97 -5.96
CA VAL A 147 -9.64 3.72 -5.20
C VAL A 147 -10.92 3.79 -4.36
N LEU A 148 -11.13 4.88 -3.63
CA LEU A 148 -12.32 5.09 -2.78
C LEU A 148 -13.63 5.12 -3.57
N ALA A 149 -13.59 5.49 -4.84
CA ALA A 149 -14.73 5.44 -5.76
C ALA A 149 -14.94 4.07 -6.42
N SER A 150 -14.04 3.11 -6.20
CA SER A 150 -14.09 1.77 -6.80
C SER A 150 -14.60 0.71 -5.82
N PRO A 151 -15.08 -0.45 -6.30
CA PRO A 151 -15.45 -1.58 -5.43
C PRO A 151 -14.29 -2.11 -4.57
N PHE A 152 -13.03 -1.87 -4.98
CA PHE A 152 -11.84 -2.29 -4.24
C PHE A 152 -11.72 -1.61 -2.87
N ALA A 153 -12.37 -0.46 -2.67
CA ALA A 153 -12.43 0.19 -1.36
C ALA A 153 -13.17 -0.64 -0.29
N LEU A 154 -13.86 -1.73 -0.67
CA LEU A 154 -14.48 -2.64 0.31
C LEU A 154 -13.54 -3.77 0.72
N GLU A 155 -12.40 -3.94 0.06
CA GLU A 155 -11.44 -5.00 0.34
C GLU A 155 -10.57 -4.66 1.55
N ALA A 156 -10.44 -5.60 2.48
CA ALA A 156 -9.78 -5.37 3.77
C ALA A 156 -8.34 -4.89 3.60
N GLU A 157 -7.57 -5.52 2.71
CA GLU A 157 -6.17 -5.18 2.46
C GLU A 157 -5.97 -3.81 1.80
N VAL A 158 -6.92 -3.40 0.95
CA VAL A 158 -6.92 -2.08 0.29
C VAL A 158 -7.19 -0.99 1.33
N ILE A 159 -8.24 -1.15 2.14
CA ILE A 159 -8.56 -0.19 3.22
C ILE A 159 -7.40 -0.06 4.21
N VAL A 160 -6.75 -1.17 4.58
CA VAL A 160 -5.56 -1.13 5.45
C VAL A 160 -4.41 -0.37 4.79
N ALA A 161 -4.17 -0.54 3.49
CA ALA A 161 -3.16 0.23 2.77
C ALA A 161 -3.46 1.73 2.77
N LEU A 162 -4.71 2.12 2.51
CA LEU A 162 -5.15 3.52 2.57
C LEU A 162 -4.95 4.12 3.97
N ALA A 163 -5.40 3.41 5.01
CA ALA A 163 -5.31 3.87 6.40
C ALA A 163 -3.86 4.08 6.87
N THR A 164 -2.97 3.14 6.53
CA THR A 164 -1.60 3.13 7.05
C THR A 164 -0.63 4.01 6.25
N ARG A 165 -0.83 4.14 4.94
CA ARG A 165 0.11 4.85 4.06
C ARG A 165 -0.37 6.22 3.60
N CYS A 166 -1.67 6.51 3.67
CA CYS A 166 -2.25 7.72 3.10
C CYS A 166 -2.89 8.65 4.14
N HIS A 167 -2.50 8.53 5.41
CA HIS A 167 -3.07 9.31 6.52
C HIS A 167 -3.01 10.83 6.29
N THR A 168 -1.97 11.35 5.64
CA THR A 168 -1.87 12.79 5.31
C THR A 168 -2.94 13.22 4.30
N SER A 169 -3.20 12.38 3.29
CA SER A 169 -4.28 12.60 2.30
C SER A 169 -5.67 12.51 2.93
N LEU A 170 -5.84 11.66 3.96
CA LEU A 170 -7.08 11.54 4.74
C LEU A 170 -7.36 12.75 5.65
N ASN A 171 -6.49 13.77 5.73
CA ASN A 171 -6.83 15.01 6.41
C ASN A 171 -7.89 15.83 5.66
N GLN A 172 -8.11 15.58 4.37
CA GLN A 172 -9.13 16.26 3.58
C GLN A 172 -10.53 15.73 3.99
N PRO A 173 -11.47 16.59 4.47
CA PRO A 173 -12.69 16.14 5.12
C PRO A 173 -13.58 15.22 4.26
N GLN A 174 -13.76 15.54 2.98
CA GLN A 174 -14.63 14.78 2.08
C GLN A 174 -14.09 13.36 1.83
N ARG A 175 -12.76 13.25 1.70
CA ARG A 175 -12.04 11.99 1.52
C ARG A 175 -12.04 11.16 2.79
N LEU A 176 -11.89 11.81 3.95
CA LEU A 176 -12.03 11.13 5.23
C LEU A 176 -13.43 10.55 5.39
N GLN A 177 -14.48 11.34 5.09
CA GLN A 177 -15.86 10.88 5.15
C GLN A 177 -16.04 9.66 4.25
N LEU A 178 -15.67 9.75 2.98
CA LEU A 178 -15.79 8.63 2.05
C LEU A 178 -14.99 7.40 2.53
N PHE A 179 -13.77 7.58 3.02
CA PHE A 179 -12.97 6.50 3.60
C PHE A 179 -13.68 5.83 4.78
N LEU A 180 -14.28 6.59 5.70
CA LEU A 180 -15.01 6.04 6.84
C LEU A 180 -16.26 5.27 6.42
N GLU A 181 -16.98 5.77 5.41
CA GLU A 181 -18.13 5.08 4.81
C GLU A 181 -17.70 3.73 4.22
N GLN A 182 -16.61 3.71 3.44
CA GLN A 182 -16.08 2.46 2.85
C GLN A 182 -15.53 1.51 3.91
N LEU A 183 -14.87 2.03 4.96
CA LEU A 183 -14.38 1.24 6.08
C LEU A 183 -15.53 0.55 6.83
N ALA A 184 -16.67 1.23 7.03
CA ALA A 184 -17.85 0.68 7.67
C ALA A 184 -18.56 -0.37 6.81
N ALA A 185 -18.64 -0.15 5.50
CA ALA A 185 -19.24 -1.08 4.54
C ALA A 185 -18.31 -2.25 4.13
N GLY A 186 -17.03 -2.16 4.47
CA GLY A 186 -15.99 -3.06 3.98
C GLY A 186 -16.11 -4.50 4.48
N LYS A 187 -15.52 -5.43 3.73
CA LYS A 187 -15.55 -6.88 3.96
C LYS A 187 -14.83 -7.33 5.24
N ALA A 188 -14.01 -6.45 5.83
CA ALA A 188 -13.37 -6.71 7.13
C ALA A 188 -14.39 -6.70 8.29
N GLY A 189 -15.60 -6.18 8.06
CA GLY A 189 -16.69 -6.10 9.03
C GLY A 189 -16.34 -5.26 10.27
N GLN A 190 -17.15 -5.39 11.32
CA GLN A 190 -17.02 -4.57 12.53
C GLN A 190 -15.65 -4.74 13.22
N LEU A 191 -15.05 -5.93 13.20
CA LEU A 191 -13.73 -6.15 13.78
C LEU A 191 -12.64 -5.36 13.03
N GLY A 192 -12.70 -5.34 11.70
CA GLY A 192 -11.81 -4.53 10.87
C GLY A 192 -12.02 -3.04 11.08
N PHE A 193 -13.28 -2.60 11.09
CA PHE A 193 -13.67 -1.22 11.39
C PHE A 193 -13.06 -0.76 12.72
N ASN A 194 -13.31 -1.50 13.80
CA ASN A 194 -12.82 -1.18 15.14
C ASN A 194 -11.29 -1.07 15.17
N ARG A 195 -10.59 -2.06 14.61
CA ARG A 195 -9.12 -2.09 14.63
C ARG A 195 -8.51 -0.90 13.89
N ILE A 196 -8.94 -0.69 12.64
CA ILE A 196 -8.38 0.37 11.79
C ILE A 196 -8.73 1.74 12.36
N LEU A 197 -9.96 1.94 12.80
CA LEU A 197 -10.38 3.18 13.40
C LEU A 197 -9.65 3.47 14.72
N SER A 198 -9.44 2.47 15.57
CA SER A 198 -8.61 2.60 16.77
C SER A 198 -7.20 3.06 16.44
N ASP A 199 -6.56 2.46 15.43
CA ASP A 199 -5.22 2.85 14.97
C ASP A 199 -5.20 4.32 14.48
N LEU A 200 -6.19 4.73 13.69
CA LEU A 200 -6.30 6.10 13.18
C LEU A 200 -6.57 7.13 14.30
N MET A 201 -7.29 6.74 15.36
CA MET A 201 -7.57 7.61 16.50
C MET A 201 -6.33 7.93 17.35
N PHE A 202 -5.23 7.18 17.20
CA PHE A 202 -3.93 7.52 17.79
C PHE A 202 -3.17 8.59 17.00
N LEU A 203 -3.56 8.90 15.76
CA LEU A 203 -2.95 9.94 14.96
C LEU A 203 -3.53 11.31 15.35
N ALA A 204 -2.69 12.16 15.96
CA ALA A 204 -3.11 13.43 16.55
C ALA A 204 -3.86 14.35 15.57
N ASP A 205 -3.45 14.37 14.31
CA ASP A 205 -4.03 15.23 13.27
C ASP A 205 -5.37 14.70 12.73
N LEU A 206 -5.57 13.38 12.72
CA LEU A 206 -6.78 12.75 12.20
C LEU A 206 -7.88 12.63 13.26
N ARG A 207 -7.52 12.40 14.51
CA ARG A 207 -8.48 12.24 15.62
C ARG A 207 -9.57 13.31 15.66
N PRO A 208 -9.28 14.63 15.66
CA PRO A 208 -10.34 15.65 15.70
C PRO A 208 -11.24 15.61 14.45
N ARG A 209 -10.67 15.31 13.27
CA ARG A 209 -11.40 15.23 12.00
C ARG A 209 -12.34 14.02 11.95
N ILE A 210 -11.90 12.88 12.48
CA ILE A 210 -12.73 11.68 12.61
C ILE A 210 -13.91 11.96 13.54
N LEU A 211 -13.66 12.63 14.68
CA LEU A 211 -14.74 13.00 15.61
C LEU A 211 -15.71 14.02 15.02
N GLU A 212 -15.25 14.89 14.13
CA GLU A 212 -16.10 15.79 13.35
C GLU A 212 -16.97 15.02 12.35
N ALA A 213 -16.38 14.09 11.58
CA ALA A 213 -17.10 13.19 10.67
C ALA A 213 -18.16 12.35 11.40
N PHE A 214 -17.89 11.90 12.63
CA PHE A 214 -18.88 11.16 13.44
C PHE A 214 -20.10 12.00 13.83
N ARG A 215 -19.97 13.33 13.83
CA ARG A 215 -21.06 14.25 14.14
C ARG A 215 -21.79 14.70 12.88
N ASP A 216 -21.27 14.39 11.70
CA ASP A 216 -21.89 14.77 10.42
C ASP A 216 -23.30 14.16 10.34
N PRO A 217 -24.37 14.97 10.24
CA PRO A 217 -25.73 14.47 10.12
C PRO A 217 -26.01 13.75 8.79
N GLN A 218 -25.13 13.86 7.78
CA GLN A 218 -25.28 13.22 6.47
C GLN A 218 -24.58 11.85 6.36
N ARG A 219 -23.92 11.38 7.43
CA ARG A 219 -23.31 10.04 7.44
C ARG A 219 -24.34 8.95 7.17
N SER A 220 -23.91 7.85 6.55
CA SER A 220 -24.81 6.73 6.27
C SER A 220 -25.30 6.00 7.53
N ASP A 221 -26.38 5.22 7.38
CA ASP A 221 -26.86 4.32 8.41
C ASP A 221 -25.81 3.24 8.74
N THR A 222 -25.08 2.74 7.73
CA THR A 222 -24.00 1.77 7.90
C THR A 222 -22.88 2.31 8.79
N LEU A 223 -22.42 3.54 8.52
CA LEU A 223 -21.40 4.19 9.34
C LEU A 223 -21.93 4.50 10.74
N SER A 224 -23.18 4.95 10.87
CA SER A 224 -23.82 5.19 12.16
C SER A 224 -23.90 3.93 13.02
N GLN A 225 -24.27 2.79 12.42
CA GLN A 225 -24.30 1.50 13.10
C GLN A 225 -22.90 1.07 13.55
N ALA A 226 -21.91 1.15 12.66
CA ALA A 226 -20.54 0.74 12.98
C ALA A 226 -19.93 1.58 14.13
N ILE A 227 -20.19 2.89 14.14
CA ILE A 227 -19.80 3.78 15.25
C ILE A 227 -20.53 3.38 16.54
N GLY A 228 -21.85 3.13 16.46
CA GLY A 228 -22.67 2.73 17.61
C GLY A 228 -22.19 1.42 18.24
N GLU A 229 -21.87 0.42 17.42
CA GLU A 229 -21.33 -0.86 17.88
C GLU A 229 -19.95 -0.70 18.53
N MET A 230 -19.06 0.11 17.95
CA MET A 230 -17.74 0.38 18.53
C MET A 230 -17.85 1.04 19.91
N LEU A 231 -18.71 2.07 20.05
CA LEU A 231 -18.89 2.79 21.31
C LEU A 231 -19.65 1.94 22.34
N GLY A 232 -20.69 1.22 21.95
CA GLY A 232 -21.45 0.32 22.83
C GLY A 232 -20.60 -0.85 23.36
N SER A 233 -19.68 -1.36 22.53
CA SER A 233 -18.71 -2.39 22.93
C SER A 233 -17.61 -1.82 23.83
N GLY A 234 -17.20 -0.57 23.63
CA GLY A 234 -16.12 0.08 24.38
C GLY A 234 -16.50 0.59 25.78
N PHE A 235 -17.77 0.89 26.04
CA PHE A 235 -18.24 1.39 27.36
C PHE A 235 -18.79 0.30 28.29
N SER A 236 -19.05 -0.92 27.80
CA SER A 236 -19.61 -2.01 28.62
C SER A 236 -18.58 -2.70 29.53
N THR A 237 -17.28 -2.43 29.38
CA THR A 237 -16.18 -3.08 30.13
C THR A 237 -15.63 -2.28 31.31
N GLN A 238 -16.22 -1.15 31.70
CA GLN A 238 -15.79 -0.37 32.89
C GLN A 238 -16.84 -0.23 34.02
N VAL A 239 -17.99 -0.89 33.94
CA VAL A 239 -19.07 -0.72 34.95
C VAL A 239 -19.12 -1.83 36.01
N ASN A 240 -18.28 -2.87 35.92
CA ASN A 240 -18.22 -3.92 36.95
C ASN A 240 -16.85 -3.98 37.63
N ALA A 241 -16.56 -2.99 38.46
CA ALA A 241 -15.61 -3.09 39.56
C ALA A 241 -16.18 -2.29 40.75
N HIS A 242 -17.07 -2.96 41.49
CA HIS A 242 -17.37 -2.64 42.89
C HIS A 242 -16.57 -3.59 43.77
#